data_AF-A0A954KLH0-F1
#
_entry.id   AF-A0A954KLH0-F1
#
_cell.length_a   1.000
_cell.length_b   1.000
_cell.length_c   1.000
_cell.angle_alpha   90.00
_cell.angle_beta   90.00
_cell.angle_gamma   90.00
#
_symmetry.space_group_name_H-M   'P 1'
#
loop_
_entity.id
_entity.type
_entity.pdbx_description
1 polymer ?
#
loop_
_entity_poly.entity_id
_entity_poly.type
_entity_poly.pdbx_seq_one_letter_code
_entity_poly.pdbx_strand_id
1 'polypeptide(L)' 'MKTKSARTGILLSMMAALSSSVLLTGCQTTIGGQTLPSPNYLEDDVAYFPAGAEFPLTNQVEAARKYELEQRQLTNQ' A
#
# COMPACT_ATOMS: atom_id res chain seq x y z
N MET A 1 -29.45 12.85 -49.53
CA MET A 1 -28.47 11.84 -49.05
C MET A 1 -27.30 12.55 -48.35
N LYS A 2 -27.44 13.00 -47.10
CA LYS A 2 -26.39 13.72 -46.32
C LYS A 2 -26.31 13.26 -44.84
N THR A 3 -26.92 12.13 -44.50
CA THR A 3 -27.12 11.70 -43.10
C THR A 3 -26.01 10.79 -42.57
N LYS A 4 -25.19 10.20 -43.44
CA LYS A 4 -24.16 9.24 -43.03
C LYS A 4 -22.99 9.92 -42.32
N SER A 5 -22.43 10.99 -42.90
CA SER A 5 -21.26 11.70 -42.35
C SER A 5 -21.53 12.36 -40.98
N ALA A 6 -22.71 12.96 -40.78
CA ALA A 6 -23.10 13.54 -39.49
C ALA A 6 -23.21 12.47 -38.39
N ARG A 7 -23.76 11.29 -38.72
CA ARG A 7 -23.84 10.16 -37.79
C ARG A 7 -22.47 9.60 -37.44
N THR A 8 -21.56 9.50 -38.41
CA THR A 8 -20.18 9.04 -38.15
C THR A 8 -19.43 10.00 -37.22
N GLY A 9 -19.59 11.32 -37.42
CA GLY A 9 -18.99 12.34 -36.54
C GLY A 9 -19.52 12.28 -35.10
N ILE A 10 -20.83 12.11 -34.93
CA ILE A 10 -21.46 11.96 -33.60
C ILE A 10 -20.93 10.70 -32.90
N LEU A 11 -20.90 9.55 -33.61
CA LEU A 11 -20.39 8.30 -33.04
C LEU A 11 -18.92 8.41 -32.62
N LEU A 12 -18.09 9.09 -33.42
CA LEU A 12 -16.68 9.31 -33.09
C LEU A 12 -16.52 10.18 -31.84
N SER A 13 -17.34 11.25 -31.70
CA SER A 13 -17.31 12.11 -30.51
C SER A 13 -17.76 11.40 -29.24
N MET A 14 -18.78 10.53 -29.32
CA MET A 14 -19.24 9.75 -28.16
C MET A 14 -18.19 8.72 -27.72
N MET A 15 -17.54 8.04 -28.67
CA MET A 15 -16.43 7.13 -28.39
C MET A 15 -15.27 7.85 -27.72
N ALA A 16 -14.89 9.04 -28.21
CA ALA A 16 -13.81 9.83 -27.63
C ALA A 16 -14.15 10.34 -26.21
N ALA A 17 -15.39 10.73 -25.96
CA ALA A 17 -15.83 11.16 -24.63
C ALA A 17 -15.79 9.99 -23.62
N LEU A 18 -16.24 8.80 -24.05
CA LEU A 18 -16.26 7.63 -23.17
C LEU A 18 -14.84 7.13 -22.84
N SER A 19 -13.94 7.08 -23.83
CA SER A 19 -12.54 6.69 -23.59
C SER A 19 -11.79 7.68 -22.70
N SER A 20 -12.10 8.98 -22.81
CA SER A 20 -11.49 10.03 -21.97
C SER A 20 -11.86 9.87 -20.50
N SER A 21 -13.09 9.42 -20.19
CA SER A 21 -13.50 9.24 -18.79
C SER A 21 -12.61 8.24 -18.05
N VAL A 22 -12.28 7.09 -18.65
CA VAL A 22 -11.42 6.07 -18.04
C VAL A 22 -9.98 6.56 -17.87
N LEU A 23 -9.48 7.37 -18.82
CA LEU A 23 -8.11 7.89 -18.76
C LEU A 23 -7.94 9.02 -17.72
N LEU A 24 -8.99 9.81 -17.47
CA LEU A 24 -8.94 10.91 -16.51
C LEU A 24 -9.42 10.51 -15.11
N THR A 25 -10.09 9.36 -14.94
CA THR A 25 -10.40 8.80 -13.63
C THR A 25 -9.29 7.87 -13.17
N GLY A 26 -8.56 8.23 -12.10
CA GLY A 26 -7.59 7.33 -11.47
C GLY A 26 -8.26 6.16 -10.73
N CYS A 27 -7.53 5.05 -10.54
CA CYS A 27 -7.94 3.99 -9.63
C CYS A 27 -7.78 4.48 -8.19
N GLN A 28 -8.90 4.75 -7.54
CA GLN A 28 -8.95 5.04 -6.12
C GLN A 28 -8.54 3.78 -5.34
N THR A 29 -7.45 3.84 -4.56
CA THR A 29 -6.93 2.68 -3.80
C THR A 29 -7.18 2.85 -2.32
N THR A 30 -7.33 1.76 -1.56
CA THR A 30 -7.49 1.81 -0.10
C THR A 30 -6.27 1.20 0.57
N ILE A 31 -5.52 1.99 1.34
CA ILE A 31 -4.31 1.56 2.05
C ILE A 31 -4.39 2.09 3.48
N GLY A 32 -4.19 1.21 4.47
CA GLY A 32 -4.16 1.61 5.89
C GLY A 32 -5.46 2.23 6.42
N GLY A 33 -6.60 1.95 5.78
CA GLY A 33 -7.90 2.56 6.12
C GLY A 33 -8.15 3.93 5.50
N GLN A 34 -7.21 4.46 4.71
CA GLN A 34 -7.36 5.70 3.96
C GLN A 34 -7.56 5.40 2.47
N THR A 35 -8.38 6.20 1.81
CA THR A 35 -8.61 6.14 0.38
C THR A 35 -7.66 7.10 -0.35
N LEU A 36 -6.73 6.55 -1.13
CA LEU A 36 -5.70 7.28 -1.86
C LEU A 36 -6.10 7.54 -3.33
N PRO A 37 -5.64 8.65 -3.93
CA PRO A 37 -4.79 9.69 -3.35
C PRO A 37 -5.57 10.56 -2.36
N SER A 38 -5.07 10.68 -1.13
CA SER A 38 -5.60 11.67 -0.20
C SER A 38 -5.10 13.06 -0.64
N PRO A 39 -5.89 14.13 -0.41
CA PRO A 39 -5.52 15.48 -0.87
C PRO A 39 -4.14 15.97 -0.40
N ASN A 40 -3.68 15.45 0.75
CA ASN A 40 -2.44 15.86 1.41
C ASN A 40 -1.41 14.73 1.47
N TYR A 41 -1.42 13.77 0.53
CA TYR A 41 -0.53 12.59 0.60
C TYR A 41 0.98 12.92 0.61
N LEU A 42 1.37 14.13 0.19
CA LEU A 42 2.74 14.64 0.23
C LEU A 42 3.15 15.23 1.59
N GLU A 43 2.18 15.44 2.47
CA GLU A 43 2.33 16.08 3.78
C GLU A 43 1.88 15.14 4.92
N ASP A 44 1.17 14.05 4.59
CA ASP A 44 0.65 13.03 5.50
C ASP A 44 1.71 11.95 5.77
N ASP A 45 2.81 12.38 6.39
CA ASP A 45 4.04 11.57 6.52
C ASP A 45 4.06 10.67 7.77
N VAL A 46 2.99 10.65 8.57
CA VAL A 46 2.98 9.86 9.81
C VAL A 46 1.90 8.81 9.75
N ALA A 47 2.21 7.71 9.07
CA ALA A 47 1.58 6.45 9.39
C ALA A 47 1.79 6.19 10.89
N TYR A 48 0.71 6.11 11.66
CA TYR A 48 0.79 5.78 13.08
C TYR A 48 1.37 4.37 13.23
N PHE A 49 2.62 4.30 13.67
CA PHE A 49 3.23 3.07 14.13
C PHE A 49 3.04 3.02 15.65
N PRO A 50 2.24 2.08 16.18
CA PRO A 50 2.13 1.94 17.63
C PRO A 50 3.52 1.71 18.24
N ALA A 51 3.70 2.14 19.48
CA ALA A 51 4.93 1.86 20.21
C ALA A 51 5.20 0.35 20.13
N GLY A 52 6.40 -0.01 19.64
CA GLY A 52 6.85 -1.40 19.62
C GLY A 52 6.93 -1.98 21.03
N ALA A 53 7.26 -3.26 21.13
CA ALA A 53 7.52 -3.87 22.44
C ALA A 53 8.56 -3.04 23.22
N GLU A 54 8.31 -2.79 24.51
CA GLU A 54 9.21 -2.00 25.39
C GLU A 54 10.65 -2.55 25.37
N PHE A 55 10.79 -3.85 25.12
CA PHE A 55 12.06 -4.52 24.95
C PHE A 55 12.15 -5.21 23.57
N PRO A 56 12.81 -4.59 22.55
CA PRO A 56 12.88 -5.14 21.20
C PRO A 56 13.79 -6.38 21.07
N LEU A 57 14.51 -6.74 22.14
CA LEU A 57 15.60 -7.73 22.11
C LEU A 57 15.22 -9.07 22.78
N THR A 58 13.92 -9.33 23.06
CA THR A 58 13.48 -10.54 23.77
C THR A 58 14.03 -11.82 23.16
N ASN A 59 13.95 -11.96 21.84
CA ASN A 59 14.46 -13.13 21.12
C ASN A 59 15.98 -13.32 21.29
N GLN A 60 16.74 -12.22 21.34
CA GLN A 60 18.20 -12.24 21.45
C GLN A 60 18.62 -12.60 22.88
N VAL A 61 17.92 -12.06 23.89
CA VAL A 61 18.14 -12.40 25.29
C VAL A 61 17.79 -13.85 25.58
N GLU A 62 16.68 -14.35 25.03
CA GLU A 62 16.33 -15.77 25.18
C GLU A 62 17.34 -16.69 24.51
N ALA A 63 17.84 -16.34 23.32
CA ALA A 63 18.88 -17.10 22.64
C ALA A 63 20.18 -17.12 23.46
N ALA A 64 20.61 -15.97 23.99
CA ALA A 64 21.80 -15.86 24.84
C ALA A 64 21.66 -16.71 26.12
N ARG A 65 20.49 -16.65 26.78
CA ARG A 65 20.20 -17.45 27.99
C ARG A 65 20.26 -18.95 27.72
N LYS A 66 19.69 -19.41 26.59
CA LYS A 66 19.74 -20.82 26.20
C LYS A 66 21.17 -21.29 25.98
N TYR A 67 21.98 -20.49 25.27
CA TYR A 67 23.38 -20.79 25.04
C TYR A 67 24.16 -20.89 26.36
N GLU A 68 23.99 -19.95 27.29
CA GLU A 68 24.64 -20.01 28.61
C GLU A 68 24.26 -21.27 29.40
N LEU A 69 22.99 -21.69 29.36
CA LEU A 69 22.53 -22.90 30.03
C LEU A 69 23.18 -24.15 29.44
N GLU A 70 23.26 -24.25 28.11
CA GLU A 70 23.94 -25.35 27.42
C GLU A 70 25.43 -25.40 27.80
N GLN A 71 26.13 -24.26 27.79
CA GLN A 71 27.54 -24.20 28.19
C GLN A 71 27.74 -24.63 29.65
N ARG A 72 26.87 -24.19 30.57
CA ARG A 72 26.91 -24.62 31.97
C ARG A 72 26.64 -26.11 32.12
N GLN A 73 25.71 -26.68 31.36
CA GLN A 73 25.45 -28.12 31.39
C GLN A 73 26.65 -28.92 30.90
N LEU A 74 27.31 -28.47 29.83
CA LEU A 74 28.53 -29.08 29.30
C LEU A 74 29.71 -28.97 30.28
N THR A 75 29.80 -27.88 31.04
CA THR A 75 30.90 -27.67 32.01
C THR A 75 30.72 -28.49 33.28
N ASN A 76 29.47 -28.86 33.63
CA ASN A 76 29.14 -29.63 34.84
C ASN A 76 29.04 -31.15 34.60
N GLN A 77 29.38 -31.62 33.39
CA GLN A 77 29.44 -33.04 33.02
C GLN A 77 30.91 -33.49 32.97
#